data_AF-A0A7C4ZAU3-F1
#
_entry.id   AF-A0A7C4ZAU3-F1
#
_cell.length_a   1.000
_cell.length_b   1.000
_cell.length_c   1.000
_cell.angle_alpha   90.00
_cell.angle_beta   90.00
_cell.angle_gamma   90.00
#
_symmetry.space_group_name_H-M   'P 1'
#
loop_
_entity.id
_entity.type
_entity.pdbx_description
1 polymer ?
#
loop_
_entity_poly.entity_id
_entity_poly.type
_entity_poly.pdbx_seq_one_letter_code
_entity_poly.pdbx_strand_id
1 'polypeptide(L)'
;MDVRRRRMLVASLAAITVSACSNGARADDVEMRRERLREALRQRREARGSQIPVDIDTTRVADSRAQRGPFTPIQIEDVWSDAARGGRTVPWRAYLPQNARGLSPVVIYSHGGGGTRASGASYGEHIASHGFVSLHLQHAGSDRDAFRNNPQQISEAARNPAQGAPRFLDVLFAYQQLQGLADGTLASAIDKTAVGIAGHSLGAITTQIAAGQVVTGFEQTLAVPALKGAIALSPSPPRALYGDEQTAFSRMFMPLFHMTGTLDDAPNGDFEAPARRIPFDRISNVDQWLMILEGANHFTFGGDSNPQLRGQSFGYPALPRHHDLIKVGALAFWRWTLKRDANERAFLDRGGFQSLLARGDTFEARGARQ
;
A
#
# COMPACT_ATOMS: atom_id res chain seq x y z
N MET A 1 -71.30 -35.20 -23.63
CA MET A 1 -71.63 -33.84 -23.14
C MET A 1 -70.46 -33.40 -22.28
N ASP A 2 -69.77 -32.30 -22.50
CA ASP A 2 -69.72 -31.29 -23.55
C ASP A 2 -68.33 -30.65 -23.30
N VAL A 3 -67.37 -30.72 -24.24
CA VAL A 3 -67.09 -29.63 -25.20
C VAL A 3 -66.56 -28.40 -24.45
N ARG A 4 -65.28 -28.02 -24.52
CA ARG A 4 -64.49 -27.63 -25.70
C ARG A 4 -63.02 -27.56 -25.26
N ARG A 5 -62.12 -28.30 -25.95
CA ARG A 5 -61.03 -27.80 -26.83
C ARG A 5 -59.91 -27.01 -26.10
N ARG A 6 -58.62 -27.19 -26.39
CA ARG A 6 -57.84 -28.05 -27.31
C ARG A 6 -56.36 -27.84 -26.97
N ARG A 7 -55.61 -28.94 -26.92
CA ARG A 7 -54.25 -29.20 -27.43
C ARG A 7 -53.44 -28.06 -28.10
N MET A 8 -52.17 -27.99 -27.64
CA MET A 8 -50.89 -27.98 -28.38
C MET A 8 -50.39 -26.74 -29.15
N LEU A 9 -49.06 -26.59 -29.01
CA LEU A 9 -48.02 -26.11 -29.93
C LEU A 9 -47.54 -24.65 -29.84
N VAL A 10 -46.34 -24.52 -29.26
CA VAL A 10 -45.15 -23.81 -29.78
C VAL A 10 -45.42 -22.74 -30.84
N ALA A 11 -45.28 -21.46 -30.47
CA ALA A 11 -44.80 -20.39 -31.34
C ALA A 11 -44.54 -19.10 -30.55
N SER A 12 -43.50 -18.37 -31.00
CA SER A 12 -43.35 -16.91 -30.92
C SER A 12 -42.70 -16.31 -29.65
N LEU A 13 -41.37 -16.37 -29.65
CA LEU A 13 -40.55 -15.21 -29.28
C LEU A 13 -40.87 -14.06 -30.25
N ALA A 14 -41.43 -12.95 -29.75
CA ALA A 14 -41.26 -11.63 -30.37
C ALA A 14 -41.64 -10.51 -29.39
N ALA A 15 -40.64 -9.69 -29.10
CA ALA A 15 -40.69 -8.24 -28.94
C ALA A 15 -41.69 -7.62 -27.93
N ILE A 16 -41.16 -7.18 -26.80
CA ILE A 16 -41.53 -5.88 -26.22
C ILE A 16 -40.29 -5.00 -26.26
N THR A 17 -40.41 -3.98 -27.10
CA THR A 17 -39.46 -2.90 -27.36
C THR A 17 -39.39 -1.96 -26.16
N VAL A 18 -38.25 -1.93 -25.47
CA VAL A 18 -37.83 -0.74 -24.72
C VAL A 18 -36.86 0.01 -25.62
N SER A 19 -37.26 1.20 -26.02
CA SER A 19 -36.45 2.15 -26.78
C SER A 19 -35.21 2.51 -25.95
N ALA A 20 -34.05 1.98 -26.35
CA ALA A 20 -32.75 2.36 -25.83
C ALA A 20 -31.97 3.07 -26.94
N CYS A 21 -32.06 4.40 -26.95
CA CYS A 21 -31.11 5.22 -27.69
C CYS A 21 -29.72 5.10 -27.04
N SER A 22 -28.80 4.51 -27.81
CA SER A 22 -27.35 4.72 -27.82
C SER A 22 -26.61 4.81 -26.48
N ASN A 23 -25.95 3.71 -26.11
CA ASN A 23 -24.56 3.76 -25.59
C ASN A 23 -23.90 2.38 -25.70
N GLY A 24 -23.66 1.97 -26.95
CA GLY A 24 -22.75 0.87 -27.26
C GLY A 24 -21.35 1.41 -27.50
N ALA A 25 -20.56 1.60 -26.45
CA ALA A 25 -19.12 1.66 -26.65
C ALA A 25 -18.65 0.23 -26.92
N ARG A 26 -18.28 -0.09 -28.17
CA ARG A 26 -17.59 -1.34 -28.50
C ARG A 26 -16.32 -1.43 -27.66
N ALA A 27 -15.89 -2.63 -27.28
CA ALA A 27 -14.66 -2.83 -26.50
C ALA A 27 -13.44 -2.10 -27.11
N ASP A 28 -13.41 -1.97 -28.44
CA ASP A 28 -12.42 -1.23 -29.21
C ASP A 28 -12.39 0.29 -28.88
N ASP A 29 -13.54 0.90 -28.57
CA ASP A 29 -13.64 2.32 -28.20
C ASP A 29 -13.11 2.57 -26.78
N VAL A 30 -13.27 1.60 -25.88
CA VAL A 30 -12.71 1.66 -24.52
C VAL A 30 -11.20 1.51 -24.55
N GLU A 31 -10.66 0.57 -25.34
CA GLU A 31 -9.20 0.42 -25.46
C GLU A 31 -8.56 1.60 -26.20
N MET A 32 -9.19 2.13 -27.26
CA MET A 32 -8.72 3.37 -27.89
C MET A 32 -8.70 4.56 -26.94
N ARG A 33 -9.73 4.73 -26.09
CA ARG A 33 -9.74 5.78 -25.06
C ARG A 33 -8.60 5.60 -24.05
N ARG A 34 -8.29 4.36 -23.67
CA ARG A 34 -7.16 4.03 -22.80
C ARG A 34 -5.82 4.32 -23.46
N GLU A 35 -5.66 3.97 -24.74
CA GLU A 35 -4.43 4.28 -25.49
C GLU A 35 -4.23 5.78 -25.65
N ARG A 36 -5.28 6.54 -25.98
CA ARG A 36 -5.22 8.00 -26.02
C ARG A 36 -4.88 8.61 -24.67
N LEU A 37 -5.41 8.07 -23.58
CA LEU A 37 -5.03 8.49 -22.23
C LEU A 37 -3.56 8.16 -21.96
N ARG A 38 -3.09 6.95 -22.26
CA ARG A 38 -1.68 6.56 -22.11
C ARG A 38 -0.75 7.48 -22.90
N GLU A 39 -1.09 7.78 -24.15
CA GLU A 39 -0.31 8.69 -24.99
C GLU A 39 -0.33 10.12 -24.46
N ALA A 40 -1.48 10.63 -24.03
CA ALA A 40 -1.58 11.95 -23.43
C ALA A 40 -0.80 12.06 -22.11
N LEU A 41 -0.81 11.01 -21.28
CA LEU A 41 0.00 10.94 -20.06
C LEU A 41 1.50 10.84 -20.40
N ARG A 42 1.87 10.06 -21.43
CA ARG A 42 3.25 9.99 -21.92
C ARG A 42 3.75 11.34 -22.41
N GLN A 43 2.98 12.01 -23.27
CA GLN A 43 3.32 13.35 -23.79
C GLN A 43 3.36 14.40 -22.68
N ARG A 44 2.46 14.34 -21.69
CA ARG A 44 2.53 15.23 -20.51
C ARG A 44 3.75 14.95 -19.64
N ARG A 45 4.14 13.68 -19.50
CA ARG A 45 5.33 13.27 -18.75
C ARG A 45 6.62 13.68 -19.46
N GLU A 46 6.65 13.57 -20.79
CA GLU A 46 7.72 14.09 -21.64
C GLU A 46 7.78 15.63 -21.56
N ALA A 47 6.62 16.31 -21.59
CA ALA A 47 6.52 17.78 -21.51
C ALA A 47 6.81 18.36 -20.12
N ARG A 48 6.53 17.62 -19.03
CA ARG A 48 6.92 18.02 -17.66
C ARG A 48 8.42 17.91 -17.42
N GLY A 49 9.11 17.04 -18.15
CA GLY A 49 10.46 16.62 -17.83
C GLY A 49 10.54 15.98 -16.43
N SER A 50 11.55 15.17 -16.17
CA SER A 50 11.89 14.79 -14.79
C SER A 50 12.59 15.97 -14.11
N GLN A 51 11.93 17.12 -14.00
CA GLN A 51 12.54 18.28 -13.33
C GLN A 51 12.20 18.20 -11.84
N ILE A 52 12.99 17.37 -11.16
CA ILE A 52 13.28 17.59 -9.75
C ILE A 52 13.69 19.06 -9.62
N PRO A 53 13.13 19.83 -8.68
CA PRO A 53 13.47 21.24 -8.53
C PRO A 53 14.98 21.42 -8.43
N VAL A 54 15.52 22.39 -9.17
CA VAL A 54 16.97 22.65 -9.22
C VAL A 54 17.52 23.02 -7.83
N ASP A 55 16.67 23.63 -7.00
CA ASP A 55 17.01 24.10 -5.65
C ASP A 55 16.42 23.20 -4.55
N ILE A 56 16.15 21.92 -4.85
CA ILE A 56 15.62 20.97 -3.85
C ILE A 56 16.58 20.83 -2.67
N ASP A 57 16.05 20.90 -1.45
CA ASP A 57 16.87 20.70 -0.24
C ASP A 57 17.40 19.26 -0.19
N THR A 58 18.70 19.12 0.06
CA THR A 58 19.40 17.83 0.17
C THR A 58 19.92 17.58 1.58
N THR A 59 19.67 18.50 2.51
CA THR A 59 20.18 18.46 3.89
C THR A 59 19.59 17.27 4.65
N ARG A 60 20.48 16.42 5.19
CA ARG A 60 20.11 15.26 6.01
C ARG A 60 19.35 15.71 7.26
N VAL A 61 18.35 14.94 7.67
CA VAL A 61 17.53 15.29 8.83
C VAL A 61 18.28 14.89 10.11
N ALA A 62 18.59 15.87 10.95
CA ALA A 62 19.34 15.66 12.20
C ALA A 62 18.51 15.00 13.32
N ASP A 63 17.19 14.89 13.14
CA ASP A 63 16.28 14.28 14.10
C ASP A 63 16.71 12.83 14.43
N SER A 64 16.73 12.49 15.72
CA SER A 64 17.21 11.18 16.18
C SER A 64 16.37 10.01 15.67
N ARG A 65 15.12 10.24 15.23
CA ARG A 65 14.26 9.22 14.61
C ARG A 65 14.69 8.86 13.19
N ALA A 66 15.47 9.70 12.51
CA ALA A 66 16.08 9.38 11.23
C ALA A 66 17.33 8.48 11.38
N GLN A 67 17.97 8.57 12.54
CA GLN A 67 19.21 7.87 12.85
C GLN A 67 18.94 6.45 13.33
N ARG A 68 19.89 5.56 13.09
CA ARG A 68 19.81 4.17 13.55
C ARG A 68 19.63 4.11 15.07
N GLY A 69 18.73 3.26 15.54
CA GLY A 69 18.52 3.02 16.96
C GLY A 69 19.60 2.13 17.62
N PRO A 70 19.47 1.89 18.94
CA PRO A 70 20.51 1.24 19.74
C PRO A 70 20.62 -0.27 19.52
N PHE A 71 19.60 -0.92 18.95
CA PHE A 71 19.62 -2.36 18.74
C PHE A 71 20.29 -2.72 17.43
N THR A 72 20.94 -3.88 17.38
CA THR A 72 21.46 -4.44 16.13
C THR A 72 20.39 -5.33 15.50
N PRO A 73 19.88 -5.01 14.29
CA PRO A 73 18.95 -5.88 13.61
C PRO A 73 19.62 -7.21 13.23
N ILE A 74 18.92 -8.32 13.46
CA ILE A 74 19.24 -9.62 12.86
C ILE A 74 18.14 -10.03 11.90
N GLN A 75 18.52 -10.78 10.86
CA GLN A 75 17.59 -11.27 9.85
C GLN A 75 17.31 -12.76 10.06
N ILE A 76 16.04 -13.14 10.01
CA ILE A 76 15.60 -14.54 9.88
C ILE A 76 14.62 -14.67 8.71
N GLU A 77 14.52 -15.84 8.11
CA GLU A 77 13.56 -16.15 7.04
C GLU A 77 12.92 -17.51 7.30
N ASP A 78 11.68 -17.67 6.84
CA ASP A 78 10.99 -18.95 6.82
C ASP A 78 9.86 -18.92 5.77
N VAL A 79 9.09 -20.00 5.68
CA VAL A 79 7.94 -20.16 4.80
C VAL A 79 6.77 -20.73 5.58
N TRP A 80 5.64 -20.03 5.54
CA TRP A 80 4.37 -20.59 5.99
C TRP A 80 3.61 -21.26 4.84
N SER A 81 2.84 -22.30 5.12
CA SER A 81 1.98 -22.99 4.16
C SER A 81 0.51 -22.84 4.55
N ASP A 82 -0.29 -22.28 3.64
CA ASP A 82 -1.72 -22.05 3.83
C ASP A 82 -2.53 -23.23 3.29
N ALA A 83 -2.82 -24.20 4.17
CA ALA A 83 -3.58 -25.39 3.81
C ALA A 83 -5.01 -25.04 3.33
N ALA A 84 -5.63 -23.98 3.86
CA ALA A 84 -6.97 -23.56 3.46
C ALA A 84 -7.00 -22.99 2.03
N ARG A 85 -5.86 -22.50 1.53
CA ARG A 85 -5.68 -22.04 0.15
C ARG A 85 -4.83 -23.02 -0.67
N GLY A 86 -5.06 -24.32 -0.49
CA GLY A 86 -4.47 -25.37 -1.33
C GLY A 86 -2.96 -25.54 -1.15
N GLY A 87 -2.43 -25.22 0.03
CA GLY A 87 -0.99 -25.29 0.31
C GLY A 87 -0.20 -24.13 -0.27
N ARG A 88 -0.85 -22.99 -0.53
CA ARG A 88 -0.16 -21.76 -0.97
C ARG A 88 0.95 -21.42 0.03
N THR A 89 2.17 -21.27 -0.47
CA THR A 89 3.29 -20.84 0.37
C THR A 89 3.33 -19.33 0.50
N VAL A 90 3.65 -18.85 1.70
CA VAL A 90 3.90 -17.44 2.02
C VAL A 90 5.29 -17.35 2.64
N PRO A 91 6.35 -17.25 1.81
CA PRO A 91 7.68 -16.96 2.31
C PRO A 91 7.74 -15.59 2.99
N TRP A 92 8.55 -15.47 4.03
CA TRP A 92 8.71 -14.21 4.75
C TRP A 92 10.14 -14.02 5.25
N ARG A 93 10.48 -12.75 5.50
CA ARG A 93 11.73 -12.34 6.14
C ARG A 93 11.39 -11.44 7.31
N ALA A 94 12.00 -11.66 8.46
CA ALA A 94 11.87 -10.78 9.61
C ALA A 94 13.21 -10.11 9.96
N TYR A 95 13.15 -8.83 10.30
CA TYR A 95 14.22 -8.08 10.94
C TYR A 95 13.87 -7.93 12.42
N LEU A 96 14.68 -8.50 13.31
CA LEU A 96 14.46 -8.53 14.75
C LEU A 96 15.48 -7.65 15.49
N PRO A 97 15.10 -6.99 16.58
CA PRO A 97 16.04 -6.24 17.41
C PRO A 97 16.84 -7.20 18.31
N GLN A 98 18.14 -7.37 18.05
CA GLN A 98 18.98 -8.19 18.92
C GLN A 98 19.10 -7.57 20.31
N ASN A 99 19.01 -8.40 21.35
CA ASN A 99 19.14 -8.02 22.76
C ASN A 99 18.10 -7.00 23.26
N ALA A 100 16.98 -6.82 22.54
CA ALA A 100 15.85 -6.09 23.08
C ALA A 100 15.32 -6.77 24.34
N ARG A 101 15.00 -5.97 25.36
CA ARG A 101 14.33 -6.47 26.56
C ARG A 101 12.83 -6.55 26.28
N GLY A 102 12.26 -7.75 26.46
CA GLY A 102 10.83 -8.00 26.28
C GLY A 102 10.40 -8.16 24.82
N LEU A 103 9.09 -8.29 24.63
CA LEU A 103 8.47 -8.51 23.33
C LEU A 103 8.39 -7.20 22.54
N SER A 104 8.65 -7.30 21.24
CA SER A 104 8.69 -6.16 20.33
C SER A 104 7.45 -6.11 19.43
N PRO A 105 6.81 -4.93 19.24
CA PRO A 105 5.69 -4.80 18.31
C PRO A 105 6.09 -5.17 16.88
N VAL A 106 5.14 -5.67 16.09
CA VAL A 106 5.36 -6.16 14.73
C VAL A 106 4.80 -5.19 13.70
N VAL A 107 5.56 -4.91 12.65
CA VAL A 107 5.09 -4.25 11.44
C VAL A 107 5.17 -5.25 10.29
N ILE A 108 4.03 -5.63 9.74
CA ILE A 108 3.97 -6.42 8.49
C ILE A 108 4.31 -5.46 7.34
N TYR A 109 5.20 -5.86 6.44
CA TYR A 109 5.58 -5.06 5.27
C TYR A 109 5.22 -5.79 3.97
N SER A 110 4.46 -5.12 3.10
CA SER A 110 4.08 -5.61 1.77
C SER A 110 4.85 -4.86 0.67
N HIS A 111 5.63 -5.59 -0.13
CA HIS A 111 6.48 -5.02 -1.19
C HIS A 111 5.70 -4.48 -2.39
N GLY A 112 6.24 -3.55 -3.17
CA GLY A 112 5.63 -3.12 -4.45
C GLY A 112 5.46 -4.25 -5.48
N GLY A 113 4.70 -3.99 -6.55
CA GLY A 113 4.53 -4.97 -7.62
C GLY A 113 5.88 -5.34 -8.28
N GLY A 114 6.16 -6.63 -8.43
CA GLY A 114 7.48 -7.10 -8.90
C GLY A 114 8.57 -7.10 -7.82
N GLY A 115 8.22 -6.79 -6.57
CA GLY A 115 9.11 -6.81 -5.42
C GLY A 115 9.34 -8.22 -4.85
N THR A 116 10.01 -8.27 -3.71
CA THR A 116 10.30 -9.49 -2.94
C THR A 116 10.24 -9.20 -1.44
N ARG A 117 10.29 -10.24 -0.60
CA ARG A 117 10.47 -10.10 0.86
C ARG A 117 11.77 -9.38 1.29
N ALA A 118 12.72 -9.19 0.37
CA ALA A 118 13.92 -8.39 0.61
C ALA A 118 13.71 -6.88 0.32
N SER A 119 12.61 -6.50 -0.33
CA SER A 119 12.31 -5.09 -0.65
C SER A 119 12.03 -4.30 0.63
N GLY A 120 12.40 -3.01 0.64
CA GLY A 120 12.23 -2.14 1.82
C GLY A 120 13.16 -2.46 2.99
N ALA A 121 14.24 -3.23 2.78
CA ALA A 121 15.17 -3.65 3.82
C ALA A 121 15.65 -2.49 4.71
N SER A 122 15.99 -1.34 4.12
CA SER A 122 16.47 -0.18 4.89
C SER A 122 15.43 0.35 5.89
N TYR A 123 14.13 0.25 5.58
CA TYR A 123 13.07 0.62 6.51
C TYR A 123 12.85 -0.44 7.58
N GLY A 124 12.90 -1.72 7.19
CA GLY A 124 12.78 -2.84 8.11
C GLY A 124 13.90 -2.88 9.15
N GLU A 125 15.15 -2.73 8.70
CA GLU A 125 16.33 -2.60 9.56
C GLU A 125 16.26 -1.36 10.44
N HIS A 126 15.76 -0.24 9.91
CA HIS A 126 15.62 0.99 10.67
C HIS A 126 14.68 0.81 11.86
N ILE A 127 13.44 0.36 11.65
CA ILE A 127 12.50 0.15 12.76
C ILE A 127 12.98 -0.97 13.69
N ALA A 128 13.65 -2.00 13.16
CA ALA A 128 14.26 -3.04 13.98
C ALA A 128 15.33 -2.48 14.90
N SER A 129 16.16 -1.54 14.45
CA SER A 129 17.14 -0.89 15.31
C SER A 129 16.50 -0.07 16.46
N HIS A 130 15.20 0.24 16.37
CA HIS A 130 14.41 0.93 17.40
C HIS A 130 13.48 0.00 18.22
N GLY A 131 13.71 -1.32 18.16
CA GLY A 131 13.00 -2.29 19.00
C GLY A 131 11.59 -2.59 18.47
N PHE A 132 11.45 -2.73 17.15
CA PHE A 132 10.29 -3.27 16.47
C PHE A 132 10.71 -4.53 15.71
N VAL A 133 9.76 -5.41 15.37
CA VAL A 133 9.99 -6.47 14.39
C VAL A 133 9.40 -6.02 13.06
N SER A 134 10.18 -6.08 11.97
CA SER A 134 9.67 -5.85 10.62
C SER A 134 9.53 -7.18 9.88
N LEU A 135 8.30 -7.61 9.58
CA LEU A 135 8.00 -8.87 8.89
C LEU A 135 7.60 -8.61 7.43
N HIS A 136 8.51 -8.88 6.50
CA HIS A 136 8.33 -8.67 5.07
C HIS A 136 7.79 -9.93 4.40
N LEU A 137 6.63 -9.81 3.75
CA LEU A 137 5.97 -10.93 3.09
C LEU A 137 6.39 -11.03 1.62
N GLN A 138 6.44 -12.25 1.11
CA GLN A 138 6.52 -12.57 -0.31
C GLN A 138 5.12 -12.85 -0.84
N HIS A 139 4.75 -12.25 -1.98
CA HIS A 139 3.42 -12.40 -2.57
C HIS A 139 3.46 -13.03 -3.97
N ALA A 140 3.43 -14.37 -4.03
CA ALA A 140 3.40 -15.12 -5.28
C ALA A 140 2.25 -14.66 -6.19
N GLY A 141 2.56 -14.38 -7.47
CA GLY A 141 1.62 -13.84 -8.48
C GLY A 141 1.68 -12.32 -8.64
N SER A 142 2.39 -11.60 -7.78
CA SER A 142 2.61 -10.16 -7.91
C SER A 142 4.04 -9.73 -7.56
N ASP A 143 4.95 -10.69 -7.56
CA ASP A 143 6.33 -10.55 -7.13
C ASP A 143 7.32 -10.58 -8.30
N ARG A 144 8.62 -10.61 -7.97
CA ARG A 144 9.70 -10.57 -8.95
C ARG A 144 9.59 -11.65 -10.02
N ASP A 145 9.15 -12.85 -9.65
CA ASP A 145 9.01 -13.95 -10.60
C ASP A 145 7.80 -13.71 -11.51
N ALA A 146 6.66 -13.28 -10.97
CA ALA A 146 5.52 -12.83 -11.76
C ALA A 146 5.91 -11.69 -12.74
N PHE A 147 6.66 -10.69 -12.27
CA PHE A 147 7.12 -9.58 -13.10
C PHE A 147 8.09 -10.02 -14.21
N ARG A 148 9.00 -10.95 -13.93
CA ARG A 148 9.94 -11.49 -14.94
C ARG A 148 9.21 -12.30 -16.00
N ASN A 149 8.22 -13.09 -15.59
CA ASN A 149 7.45 -13.94 -16.50
C ASN A 149 6.51 -13.12 -17.38
N ASN A 150 5.74 -12.20 -16.77
CA ASN A 150 4.80 -11.35 -17.46
C ASN A 150 4.54 -10.05 -16.66
N PRO A 151 5.20 -8.92 -16.99
CA PRO A 151 5.02 -7.65 -16.29
C PRO A 151 3.55 -7.18 -16.20
N GLN A 152 2.69 -7.60 -17.13
CA GLN A 152 1.27 -7.26 -17.15
C GLN A 152 0.54 -7.82 -15.93
N GLN A 153 0.97 -8.96 -15.37
CA GLN A 153 0.39 -9.55 -14.15
C GLN A 153 0.44 -8.58 -12.96
N ILE A 154 1.49 -7.76 -12.88
CA ILE A 154 1.60 -6.74 -11.83
C ILE A 154 0.49 -5.69 -11.98
N SER A 155 0.24 -5.26 -13.21
CA SER A 155 -0.80 -4.29 -13.47
C SER A 155 -2.20 -4.90 -13.32
N GLU A 156 -2.38 -6.18 -13.63
CA GLU A 156 -3.63 -6.91 -13.42
C GLU A 156 -3.93 -7.05 -11.93
N ALA A 157 -2.96 -7.45 -11.11
CA ALA A 157 -3.12 -7.50 -9.66
C ALA A 157 -3.48 -6.12 -9.07
N ALA A 158 -2.94 -5.03 -9.63
CA ALA A 158 -3.28 -3.66 -9.21
C ALA A 158 -4.66 -3.17 -9.67
N ARG A 159 -5.15 -3.64 -10.83
CA ARG A 159 -6.39 -3.15 -11.46
C ARG A 159 -7.61 -4.05 -11.23
N ASN A 160 -7.41 -5.33 -10.97
CA ASN A 160 -8.46 -6.32 -10.79
C ASN A 160 -8.36 -6.97 -9.40
N PRO A 161 -9.35 -6.75 -8.51
CA PRO A 161 -9.31 -7.31 -7.16
C PRO A 161 -9.30 -8.83 -7.14
N ALA A 162 -9.88 -9.53 -8.13
CA ALA A 162 -9.83 -10.99 -8.19
C ALA A 162 -8.40 -11.50 -8.41
N GLN A 163 -7.58 -10.78 -9.17
CA GLN A 163 -6.17 -11.11 -9.40
C GLN A 163 -5.28 -10.67 -8.21
N GLY A 164 -5.65 -9.59 -7.53
CA GLY A 164 -4.97 -9.10 -6.33
C GLY A 164 -5.31 -9.88 -5.05
N ALA A 165 -6.47 -10.54 -5.00
CA ALA A 165 -6.99 -11.20 -3.79
C ALA A 165 -6.02 -12.17 -3.11
N PRO A 166 -5.26 -13.04 -3.82
CA PRO A 166 -4.29 -13.92 -3.18
C PRO A 166 -3.26 -13.15 -2.33
N ARG A 167 -2.79 -12.01 -2.83
CA ARG A 167 -1.85 -11.13 -2.13
C ARG A 167 -2.49 -10.47 -0.90
N PHE A 168 -3.74 -10.03 -0.99
CA PHE A 168 -4.43 -9.42 0.14
C PHE A 168 -4.68 -10.43 1.26
N LEU A 169 -5.07 -11.65 0.89
CA LEU A 169 -5.26 -12.76 1.82
C LEU A 169 -3.96 -13.21 2.50
N ASP A 170 -2.80 -13.04 1.85
CA ASP A 170 -1.51 -13.34 2.49
C ASP A 170 -1.25 -12.49 3.75
N VAL A 171 -1.78 -11.26 3.81
CA VAL A 171 -1.64 -10.39 4.99
C VAL A 171 -2.51 -10.91 6.14
N LEU A 172 -3.77 -11.24 5.86
CA LEU A 172 -4.67 -11.82 6.86
C LEU A 172 -4.09 -13.15 7.38
N PHE A 173 -3.61 -14.00 6.47
CA PHE A 173 -2.95 -15.25 6.82
C PHE A 173 -1.70 -15.01 7.68
N ALA A 174 -0.81 -14.09 7.29
CA ALA A 174 0.38 -13.76 8.07
C ALA A 174 0.03 -13.26 9.48
N TYR A 175 -1.00 -12.43 9.62
CA TYR A 175 -1.50 -12.01 10.92
C TYR A 175 -1.96 -13.22 11.76
N GLN A 176 -2.74 -14.13 11.17
CA GLN A 176 -3.20 -15.36 11.85
C GLN A 176 -2.02 -16.26 12.28
N GLN A 177 -1.00 -16.41 11.43
CA GLN A 177 0.20 -17.16 11.76
C GLN A 177 0.93 -16.54 12.95
N LEU A 178 1.13 -15.21 12.98
CA LEU A 178 1.72 -14.52 14.13
C LEU A 178 0.95 -14.79 15.44
N GLN A 179 -0.38 -14.84 15.38
CA GLN A 179 -1.19 -15.17 16.56
C GLN A 179 -0.97 -16.62 17.02
N GLY A 180 -0.86 -17.56 16.08
CA GLY A 180 -0.71 -19.00 16.33
C GLY A 180 0.69 -19.47 16.73
N LEU A 181 1.74 -18.64 16.59
CA LEU A 181 3.12 -19.02 16.92
C LEU A 181 3.29 -19.43 18.40
N ALA A 182 3.61 -20.69 18.68
CA ALA A 182 3.81 -21.16 20.07
C ALA A 182 5.26 -21.04 20.54
N ASP A 183 6.22 -21.26 19.64
CA ASP A 183 7.65 -21.36 19.92
C ASP A 183 8.51 -20.84 18.76
N GLY A 184 9.83 -20.89 18.96
CA GLY A 184 10.82 -20.45 17.97
C GLY A 184 11.20 -18.96 18.09
N THR A 185 12.26 -18.59 17.36
CA THR A 185 12.91 -17.28 17.45
C THR A 185 11.94 -16.12 17.23
N LEU A 186 11.03 -16.24 16.26
CA LEU A 186 10.04 -15.20 16.00
C LEU A 186 9.00 -15.11 17.13
N ALA A 187 8.49 -16.24 17.62
CA ALA A 187 7.49 -16.27 18.70
C ALA A 187 8.01 -15.63 19.99
N SER A 188 9.28 -15.89 20.34
CA SER A 188 9.91 -15.33 21.54
C SER A 188 10.23 -13.83 21.42
N ALA A 189 10.18 -13.25 20.22
CA ALA A 189 10.57 -11.86 19.98
C ALA A 189 9.38 -10.89 19.87
N ILE A 190 8.17 -11.38 19.57
CA ILE A 190 7.06 -10.52 19.13
C ILE A 190 6.00 -10.25 20.20
N ASP A 191 5.50 -9.02 20.24
CA ASP A 191 4.24 -8.68 20.90
C ASP A 191 3.09 -8.86 19.91
N LYS A 192 2.36 -9.96 20.06
CA LYS A 192 1.24 -10.32 19.17
C LYS A 192 0.05 -9.37 19.27
N THR A 193 -0.03 -8.54 20.32
CA THR A 193 -1.12 -7.59 20.54
C THR A 193 -0.89 -6.25 19.85
N ALA A 194 0.36 -5.98 19.44
CA ALA A 194 0.81 -4.73 18.85
C ALA A 194 1.32 -4.99 17.42
N VAL A 195 0.39 -5.19 16.48
CA VAL A 195 0.71 -5.45 15.07
C VAL A 195 0.17 -4.33 14.19
N GLY A 196 1.04 -3.74 13.36
CA GLY A 196 0.70 -2.77 12.32
C GLY A 196 1.09 -3.28 10.93
N ILE A 197 0.78 -2.49 9.90
CA ILE A 197 1.12 -2.82 8.51
C ILE A 197 1.66 -1.61 7.73
N ALA A 198 2.66 -1.83 6.90
CA ALA A 198 3.11 -0.88 5.90
C ALA A 198 3.22 -1.55 4.52
N GLY A 199 3.19 -0.74 3.48
CA GLY A 199 3.54 -1.24 2.16
C GLY A 199 3.70 -0.15 1.12
N HIS A 200 4.54 -0.44 0.13
CA HIS A 200 4.86 0.45 -0.97
C HIS A 200 4.09 0.10 -2.24
N SER A 201 3.52 1.11 -2.92
CA SER A 201 2.89 0.95 -4.24
C SER A 201 1.73 -0.05 -4.23
N LEU A 202 1.82 -1.20 -4.91
CA LEU A 202 0.83 -2.29 -4.76
C LEU A 202 0.71 -2.77 -3.31
N GLY A 203 1.77 -2.62 -2.51
CA GLY A 203 1.75 -2.83 -1.06
C GLY A 203 1.01 -1.77 -0.29
N ALA A 204 0.94 -0.55 -0.81
CA ALA A 204 0.09 0.50 -0.23
C ALA A 204 -1.39 0.19 -0.47
N ILE A 205 -1.75 -0.33 -1.65
CA ILE A 205 -3.11 -0.83 -1.93
C ILE A 205 -3.46 -1.97 -0.97
N THR A 206 -2.55 -2.95 -0.82
CA THR A 206 -2.71 -4.03 0.17
C THR A 206 -2.88 -3.50 1.59
N THR A 207 -2.13 -2.46 1.95
CA THR A 207 -2.21 -1.80 3.26
C THR A 207 -3.55 -1.11 3.47
N GLN A 208 -4.06 -0.38 2.47
CA GLN A 208 -5.38 0.26 2.51
C GLN A 208 -6.49 -0.78 2.68
N ILE A 209 -6.42 -1.90 1.96
CA ILE A 209 -7.39 -3.01 2.06
C ILE A 209 -7.33 -3.66 3.43
N ALA A 210 -6.14 -4.00 3.93
CA ALA A 210 -5.97 -4.53 5.29
C ALA A 210 -6.51 -3.56 6.35
N ALA A 211 -6.39 -2.24 6.12
CA ALA A 211 -6.90 -1.20 7.00
C ALA A 211 -8.42 -0.98 6.93
N GLY A 212 -9.13 -1.62 5.99
CA GLY A 212 -10.59 -1.58 5.88
C GLY A 212 -11.15 -1.04 4.57
N GLN A 213 -10.33 -0.79 3.54
CA GLN A 213 -10.88 -0.36 2.26
C GLN A 213 -11.92 -1.37 1.74
N VAL A 214 -13.11 -0.89 1.39
CA VAL A 214 -14.17 -1.71 0.78
C VAL A 214 -13.76 -2.03 -0.65
N VAL A 215 -13.81 -3.31 -1.03
CA VAL A 215 -13.44 -3.78 -2.36
C VAL A 215 -14.62 -4.47 -3.02
N THR A 216 -15.08 -3.97 -4.18
CA THR A 216 -16.18 -4.59 -4.93
C THR A 216 -15.94 -6.09 -5.17
N GLY A 217 -16.92 -6.92 -4.81
CA GLY A 217 -16.86 -8.38 -4.91
C GLY A 217 -16.22 -9.09 -3.71
N PHE A 218 -15.61 -8.34 -2.79
CA PHE A 218 -15.03 -8.85 -1.54
C PHE A 218 -15.53 -8.11 -0.30
N GLU A 219 -16.13 -6.94 -0.47
CA GLU A 219 -16.47 -6.01 0.60
C GLU A 219 -15.28 -5.76 1.53
N GLN A 220 -15.44 -5.89 2.85
CA GLN A 220 -14.35 -5.77 3.83
C GLN A 220 -13.80 -7.14 4.28
N THR A 221 -14.09 -8.25 3.57
CA THR A 221 -13.61 -9.59 3.95
C THR A 221 -12.09 -9.76 3.86
N LEU A 222 -11.42 -8.88 3.10
CA LEU A 222 -9.96 -8.83 2.95
C LEU A 222 -9.27 -7.96 4.00
N ALA A 223 -10.03 -7.29 4.87
CA ALA A 223 -9.47 -6.43 5.91
C ALA A 223 -8.92 -7.26 7.09
N VAL A 224 -8.07 -6.61 7.89
CA VAL A 224 -7.53 -7.19 9.13
C VAL A 224 -7.80 -6.21 10.28
N PRO A 225 -9.05 -6.15 10.80
CA PRO A 225 -9.47 -5.10 11.75
C PRO A 225 -8.70 -5.10 13.08
N ALA A 226 -8.00 -6.19 13.40
CA ALA A 226 -7.24 -6.31 14.64
C ALA A 226 -5.91 -5.52 14.63
N LEU A 227 -5.41 -5.13 13.45
CA LEU A 227 -4.21 -4.30 13.31
C LEU A 227 -4.40 -2.92 13.97
N LYS A 228 -3.30 -2.31 14.41
CA LYS A 228 -3.33 -1.09 15.24
C LYS A 228 -2.98 0.20 14.49
N GLY A 229 -2.46 0.10 13.28
CA GLY A 229 -2.09 1.25 12.45
C GLY A 229 -1.56 0.82 11.10
N ALA A 230 -1.66 1.71 10.11
CA ALA A 230 -1.26 1.46 8.74
C ALA A 230 -0.42 2.61 8.15
N ILE A 231 0.68 2.30 7.46
CA ILE A 231 1.45 3.27 6.67
C ILE A 231 1.36 2.90 5.19
N ALA A 232 0.75 3.78 4.40
CA ALA A 232 0.64 3.63 2.96
C ALA A 232 1.73 4.48 2.26
N LEU A 233 2.73 3.81 1.69
CA LEU A 233 3.86 4.41 0.97
C LEU A 233 3.54 4.46 -0.52
N SER A 234 3.33 5.65 -1.08
CA SER A 234 2.70 5.85 -2.40
C SER A 234 1.29 5.22 -2.45
N PRO A 235 0.33 5.70 -1.65
CA PRO A 235 -1.06 5.21 -1.64
C PRO A 235 -1.71 5.44 -3.00
N SER A 236 -2.89 4.85 -3.22
CA SER A 236 -3.60 5.05 -4.49
C SER A 236 -5.10 5.18 -4.29
N PRO A 237 -5.82 5.90 -5.17
CA PRO A 237 -7.27 5.77 -5.26
C PRO A 237 -7.68 4.33 -5.65
N PRO A 238 -8.92 3.91 -5.37
CA PRO A 238 -9.43 2.66 -5.90
C PRO A 238 -9.45 2.70 -7.43
N ARG A 239 -9.13 1.57 -8.07
CA ARG A 239 -9.28 1.42 -9.52
C ARG A 239 -10.74 1.08 -9.81
N ALA A 240 -11.14 1.24 -11.07
CA ALA A 240 -12.53 1.02 -11.50
C ALA A 240 -13.15 -0.32 -11.03
N LEU A 241 -12.38 -1.42 -10.99
CA LEU A 241 -12.89 -2.72 -10.53
C LEU A 241 -12.86 -2.91 -9.01
N TYR A 242 -12.20 -2.02 -8.26
CA TYR A 242 -12.16 -2.07 -6.80
C TYR A 242 -13.33 -1.30 -6.16
N GLY A 243 -14.00 -0.43 -6.92
CA GLY A 243 -15.11 0.41 -6.46
C GLY A 243 -14.83 1.90 -6.63
N ASP A 244 -15.78 2.73 -6.22
CA ASP A 244 -15.63 4.18 -6.20
C ASP A 244 -14.94 4.69 -4.93
N GLU A 245 -14.35 5.89 -5.00
CA GLU A 245 -13.59 6.48 -3.90
C GLU A 245 -14.41 6.76 -2.63
N GLN A 246 -15.72 6.99 -2.76
CA GLN A 246 -16.60 7.30 -1.63
C GLN A 246 -16.89 6.01 -0.85
N THR A 247 -17.28 4.95 -1.55
CA THR A 247 -17.57 3.65 -0.94
C THR A 247 -16.30 2.99 -0.42
N ALA A 248 -15.23 2.98 -1.21
CA ALA A 248 -13.97 2.31 -0.87
C ALA A 248 -13.39 2.80 0.45
N PHE A 249 -13.51 4.09 0.75
CA PHE A 249 -12.91 4.72 1.94
C PHE A 249 -13.93 5.12 3.01
N SER A 250 -15.18 4.65 2.89
CA SER A 250 -16.27 4.99 3.81
C SER A 250 -16.07 4.49 5.25
N ARG A 251 -15.26 3.45 5.45
CA ARG A 251 -15.09 2.82 6.76
C ARG A 251 -13.71 2.18 6.93
N MET A 252 -12.77 2.94 7.49
CA MET A 252 -11.46 2.41 7.88
C MET A 252 -11.44 1.98 9.35
N PHE A 253 -10.58 1.05 9.73
CA PHE A 253 -10.57 0.44 11.07
C PHE A 253 -9.48 0.95 12.02
N MET A 254 -8.46 1.62 11.49
CA MET A 254 -7.27 2.04 12.26
C MET A 254 -6.70 3.35 11.70
N PRO A 255 -5.84 4.05 12.46
CA PRO A 255 -5.15 5.23 11.96
C PRO A 255 -4.28 4.95 10.72
N LEU A 256 -4.18 5.92 9.81
CA LEU A 256 -3.37 5.81 8.58
C LEU A 256 -2.37 6.95 8.43
N PHE A 257 -1.14 6.63 8.03
CA PHE A 257 -0.17 7.61 7.54
C PHE A 257 0.10 7.38 6.05
N HIS A 258 -0.28 8.36 5.24
CA HIS A 258 -0.05 8.41 3.80
C HIS A 258 1.24 9.18 3.50
N MET A 259 2.16 8.58 2.75
CA MET A 259 3.41 9.25 2.33
C MET A 259 3.54 9.17 0.81
N THR A 260 3.69 10.32 0.16
CA THR A 260 3.79 10.42 -1.31
C THR A 260 4.62 11.63 -1.72
N GLY A 261 4.74 11.89 -3.02
CA GLY A 261 5.60 12.91 -3.58
C GLY A 261 4.96 13.68 -4.73
N THR A 262 5.47 14.87 -5.03
CA THR A 262 4.90 15.71 -6.09
C THR A 262 5.15 15.17 -7.51
N LEU A 263 6.08 14.21 -7.67
CA LEU A 263 6.38 13.49 -8.91
C LEU A 263 6.02 12.00 -8.83
N ASP A 264 5.17 11.60 -7.88
CA ASP A 264 4.74 10.21 -7.64
C ASP A 264 3.58 9.77 -8.56
N ASP A 265 3.78 9.89 -9.87
CA ASP A 265 2.83 9.37 -10.85
C ASP A 265 2.73 7.84 -10.76
N ALA A 266 1.58 7.28 -11.13
CA ALA A 266 1.40 5.84 -11.15
C ALA A 266 2.32 5.22 -12.22
N PRO A 267 3.19 4.25 -11.88
CA PRO A 267 4.13 3.66 -12.86
C PRO A 267 3.46 3.00 -14.07
N ASN A 268 2.19 2.59 -13.91
CA ASN A 268 1.38 1.96 -14.93
C ASN A 268 0.50 2.95 -15.74
N GLY A 269 0.63 4.25 -15.47
CA GLY A 269 -0.12 5.31 -16.14
C GLY A 269 -1.60 5.39 -15.75
N ASP A 270 -2.01 4.85 -14.60
CA ASP A 270 -3.41 4.91 -14.18
C ASP A 270 -3.84 6.32 -13.74
N PHE A 271 -2.94 7.08 -13.12
CA PHE A 271 -3.21 8.41 -12.58
C PHE A 271 -1.90 9.17 -12.30
N GLU A 272 -2.06 10.48 -12.13
CA GLU A 272 -0.96 11.42 -11.83
C GLU A 272 -0.81 11.65 -10.31
N ALA A 273 0.35 12.17 -9.89
CA ALA A 273 0.73 12.38 -8.49
C ALA A 273 -0.35 13.04 -7.60
N PRO A 274 -1.12 14.07 -8.04
CA PRO A 274 -2.16 14.67 -7.20
C PRO A 274 -3.23 13.67 -6.72
N ALA A 275 -3.51 12.62 -7.50
CA ALA A 275 -4.50 11.61 -7.15
C ALA A 275 -4.08 10.75 -5.93
N ARG A 276 -2.79 10.77 -5.56
CA ARG A 276 -2.26 10.09 -4.36
C ARG A 276 -2.90 10.61 -3.07
N ARG A 277 -3.44 11.84 -3.08
CA ARG A 277 -4.17 12.43 -1.95
C ARG A 277 -5.57 11.87 -1.74
N ILE A 278 -6.19 11.27 -2.75
CA ILE A 278 -7.60 10.83 -2.70
C ILE A 278 -7.91 9.98 -1.46
N PRO A 279 -7.09 8.98 -1.08
CA PRO A 279 -7.34 8.21 0.14
C PRO A 279 -7.38 9.08 1.39
N PHE A 280 -6.42 10.00 1.55
CA PHE A 280 -6.47 10.97 2.64
C PHE A 280 -7.76 11.79 2.53
N ASP A 281 -8.05 12.45 1.43
CA ASP A 281 -9.20 13.36 1.32
C ASP A 281 -10.57 12.68 1.57
N ARG A 282 -10.71 11.38 1.25
CA ARG A 282 -11.97 10.63 1.36
C ARG A 282 -12.17 9.92 2.69
N ILE A 283 -11.12 9.44 3.34
CA ILE A 283 -11.24 8.81 4.65
C ILE A 283 -11.56 9.90 5.69
N SER A 284 -12.58 9.71 6.51
CA SER A 284 -12.97 10.68 7.55
C SER A 284 -13.11 10.09 8.95
N ASN A 285 -13.26 8.77 9.08
CA ASN A 285 -13.69 8.11 10.30
C ASN A 285 -12.55 7.61 11.21
N VAL A 286 -11.29 7.88 10.85
CA VAL A 286 -10.08 7.50 11.60
C VAL A 286 -9.05 8.63 11.55
N ASP A 287 -8.13 8.64 12.52
CA ASP A 287 -7.00 9.56 12.53
C ASP A 287 -6.07 9.35 11.34
N GLN A 288 -5.59 10.44 10.76
CA GLN A 288 -4.77 10.40 9.55
C GLN A 288 -3.66 11.44 9.52
N TRP A 289 -2.59 11.08 8.84
CA TRP A 289 -1.52 11.98 8.45
C TRP A 289 -1.21 11.82 6.98
N LEU A 290 -0.83 12.91 6.33
CA LEU A 290 -0.40 12.94 4.94
C LEU A 290 0.90 13.73 4.84
N MET A 291 1.94 13.11 4.29
CA MET A 291 3.19 13.75 3.90
C MET A 291 3.32 13.74 2.37
N ILE A 292 3.56 14.89 1.77
CA ILE A 292 3.90 15.04 0.35
C ILE A 292 5.29 15.67 0.25
N LEU A 293 6.23 14.96 -0.33
CA LEU A 293 7.61 15.42 -0.50
C LEU A 293 7.81 16.06 -1.88
N GLU A 294 8.41 17.25 -1.91
CA GLU A 294 8.68 17.95 -3.17
C GLU A 294 9.71 17.18 -4.01
N GLY A 295 9.47 16.99 -5.31
CA GLY A 295 10.41 16.31 -6.21
C GLY A 295 10.53 14.79 -5.97
N ALA A 296 9.90 14.25 -4.93
CA ALA A 296 9.88 12.82 -4.70
C ALA A 296 9.07 12.10 -5.78
N ASN A 297 9.70 11.13 -6.42
CA ASN A 297 9.08 10.24 -7.39
C ASN A 297 8.58 8.94 -6.73
N HIS A 298 7.89 8.10 -7.49
CA HIS A 298 7.30 6.85 -7.02
C HIS A 298 8.27 5.89 -6.30
N PHE A 299 9.53 5.86 -6.73
CA PHE A 299 10.52 4.91 -6.21
C PHE A 299 11.18 5.37 -4.91
N THR A 300 11.05 6.66 -4.56
CA THR A 300 11.47 7.23 -3.26
C THR A 300 10.96 6.41 -2.08
N PHE A 301 9.74 5.89 -2.19
CA PHE A 301 9.04 5.24 -1.09
C PHE A 301 9.33 3.73 -0.99
N GLY A 302 10.19 3.18 -1.86
CA GLY A 302 10.57 1.76 -1.88
C GLY A 302 11.68 1.38 -0.91
N GLY A 303 12.41 2.36 -0.36
CA GLY A 303 13.48 2.17 0.62
C GLY A 303 14.81 1.68 0.05
N ASP A 304 15.01 1.77 -1.26
CA ASP A 304 16.27 1.46 -1.93
C ASP A 304 17.12 2.74 -2.04
N SER A 305 18.37 2.71 -1.59
CA SER A 305 19.28 3.86 -1.69
C SER A 305 19.64 4.24 -3.13
N ASN A 306 19.46 3.33 -4.08
CA ASN A 306 19.56 3.58 -5.50
C ASN A 306 18.46 2.81 -6.24
N PRO A 307 17.22 3.31 -6.25
CA PRO A 307 16.10 2.59 -6.81
C PRO A 307 16.30 2.40 -8.31
N GLN A 308 16.17 1.16 -8.78
CA GLN A 308 16.35 0.81 -10.18
C GLN A 308 15.17 0.01 -10.73
N LEU A 309 14.80 0.31 -11.97
CA LEU A 309 13.88 -0.51 -12.76
C LEU A 309 14.45 -0.70 -14.17
N ARG A 310 14.62 -1.96 -14.58
CA ARG A 310 15.18 -2.34 -15.89
C ARG A 310 16.53 -1.65 -16.19
N GLY A 311 17.39 -1.54 -15.19
CA GLY A 311 18.73 -0.93 -15.30
C GLY A 311 18.75 0.61 -15.29
N GLN A 312 17.58 1.27 -15.28
CA GLN A 312 17.49 2.71 -15.14
C GLN A 312 17.39 3.09 -13.66
N SER A 313 18.26 4.00 -13.21
CA SER A 313 18.17 4.60 -11.87
C SER A 313 17.07 5.65 -11.81
N PHE A 314 16.33 5.65 -10.72
CA PHE A 314 15.35 6.66 -10.32
C PHE A 314 15.81 7.45 -9.10
N GLY A 315 17.08 7.30 -8.72
CA GLY A 315 17.71 8.06 -7.65
C GLY A 315 17.93 9.52 -8.04
N TYR A 316 18.04 10.37 -7.01
CA TYR A 316 18.21 11.81 -7.17
C TYR A 316 18.85 12.42 -5.92
N PRO A 317 19.41 13.65 -6.00
CA PRO A 317 20.20 14.22 -4.90
C PRO A 317 19.50 14.27 -3.54
N ALA A 318 18.21 14.62 -3.50
CA ALA A 318 17.43 14.70 -2.26
C ALA A 318 16.90 13.35 -1.73
N LEU A 319 17.13 12.23 -2.43
CA LEU A 319 16.64 10.91 -2.02
C LEU A 319 17.06 10.54 -0.58
N PRO A 320 18.32 10.74 -0.13
CA PRO A 320 18.70 10.44 1.25
C PRO A 320 17.92 11.26 2.28
N ARG A 321 17.67 12.55 2.00
CA ARG A 321 16.86 13.42 2.85
C ARG A 321 15.42 12.91 2.94
N HIS A 322 14.81 12.56 1.82
CA HIS A 322 13.45 12.04 1.80
C HIS A 322 13.32 10.71 2.55
N HIS A 323 14.32 9.82 2.45
CA HIS A 323 14.36 8.63 3.28
C HIS A 323 14.46 8.93 4.77
N ASP A 324 15.20 9.97 5.17
CA ASP A 324 15.23 10.38 6.58
C ASP A 324 13.85 10.85 7.06
N LEU A 325 13.13 11.67 6.28
CA LEU A 325 11.78 12.12 6.62
C LEU A 325 10.78 10.95 6.72
N ILE A 326 10.83 10.00 5.78
CA ILE A 326 10.03 8.77 5.81
C ILE A 326 10.31 7.98 7.09
N LYS A 327 11.59 7.82 7.46
CA LYS A 327 11.99 7.13 8.70
C LYS A 327 11.48 7.84 9.95
N VAL A 328 11.62 9.16 10.03
CA VAL A 328 11.14 9.96 11.17
C VAL A 328 9.63 9.79 11.33
N GLY A 329 8.88 10.01 10.25
CA GLY A 329 7.42 9.92 10.26
C GLY A 329 6.93 8.53 10.61
N ALA A 330 7.52 7.50 10.00
CA ALA A 330 7.16 6.11 10.26
C ALA A 330 7.46 5.71 11.70
N LEU A 331 8.63 6.07 12.23
CA LEU A 331 9.01 5.71 13.60
C LEU A 331 8.13 6.40 14.64
N ALA A 332 7.83 7.68 14.47
CA ALA A 332 6.91 8.41 15.34
C ALA A 332 5.53 7.75 15.34
N PHE A 333 5.00 7.44 14.15
CA PHE A 333 3.71 6.76 14.00
C PHE A 333 3.69 5.38 14.68
N TRP A 334 4.74 4.57 14.53
CA TRP A 334 4.80 3.25 15.16
C TRP A 334 4.97 3.29 16.67
N ARG A 335 5.78 4.23 17.19
CA ARG A 335 5.90 4.42 18.64
C ARG A 335 4.58 4.86 19.26
N TRP A 336 3.82 5.70 18.58
CA TRP A 336 2.48 6.04 19.04
C TRP A 336 1.50 4.86 18.92
N THR A 337 1.27 4.32 17.72
CA THR A 337 0.23 3.32 17.48
C THR A 337 0.50 1.97 18.16
N LEU A 338 1.76 1.55 18.25
CA LEU A 338 2.13 0.22 18.73
C LEU A 338 2.75 0.24 20.13
N LYS A 339 3.43 1.32 20.53
CA LYS A 339 3.99 1.47 21.89
C LYS A 339 3.22 2.44 22.78
N ARG A 340 2.15 3.06 22.26
CA ARG A 340 1.28 4.02 22.97
C ARG A 340 2.02 5.25 23.50
N ASP A 341 3.10 5.67 22.82
CA ASP A 341 3.83 6.87 23.18
C ASP A 341 3.06 8.12 22.73
N ALA A 342 2.43 8.81 23.69
CA ALA A 342 1.65 10.02 23.44
C ALA A 342 2.51 11.22 23.00
N ASN A 343 3.81 11.22 23.30
CA ASN A 343 4.71 12.29 22.86
C ASN A 343 4.93 12.22 21.34
N GLU A 344 4.96 11.02 20.78
CA GLU A 344 5.12 10.82 19.33
C GLU A 344 3.85 11.20 18.57
N ARG A 345 2.68 11.01 19.19
CA ARG A 345 1.42 11.59 18.68
C ARG A 345 1.45 13.11 18.69
N ALA A 346 1.88 13.71 19.80
CA ALA A 346 1.98 15.16 19.92
C ALA A 346 3.01 15.74 18.92
N PHE A 347 4.11 15.04 18.67
CA PHE A 347 5.11 15.41 17.68
C PHE A 347 4.52 15.45 16.26
N LEU A 348 3.68 14.48 15.90
CA LEU A 348 2.97 14.49 14.62
C LEU A 348 1.92 15.61 14.58
N ASP A 349 1.09 15.78 15.60
CA ASP A 349 -0.06 16.69 15.54
C ASP A 349 0.28 18.17 15.77
N ARG A 350 1.33 18.48 16.53
CA ARG A 350 1.61 19.83 17.06
C ARG A 350 2.83 20.47 16.42
N GLY A 351 3.02 20.23 15.11
CA GLY A 351 4.05 20.89 14.31
C GLY A 351 5.47 20.38 14.51
N GLY A 352 5.70 19.38 15.37
CA GLY A 352 7.02 18.79 15.57
C GLY A 352 7.58 18.18 14.29
N PHE A 353 6.81 17.30 13.63
CA PHE A 353 7.21 16.74 12.34
C PHE A 353 7.29 17.80 11.24
N GLN A 354 6.32 18.72 11.21
CA GLN A 354 6.28 19.83 10.25
C GLN A 354 7.55 20.69 10.29
N SER A 355 8.15 20.88 11.47
CA SER A 355 9.38 21.66 11.62
C SER A 355 10.61 21.08 10.90
N LEU A 356 10.55 19.83 10.46
CA LEU A 356 11.63 19.15 9.73
C LEU A 356 11.50 19.28 8.20
N LEU A 357 10.34 19.76 7.73
CA LEU A 357 10.03 19.85 6.32
C LEU A 357 10.72 21.05 5.66
N ALA A 358 11.15 20.86 4.42
CA ALA A 358 11.71 21.94 3.62
C ALA A 358 10.60 22.73 2.94
N ARG A 359 10.96 23.87 2.33
CA ARG A 359 10.04 24.56 1.43
C ARG A 359 9.60 23.58 0.32
N GLY A 360 8.29 23.51 0.08
CA GLY A 360 7.69 22.64 -0.96
C GLY A 360 7.18 21.31 -0.44
N ASP A 361 7.75 20.78 0.65
CA ASP A 361 7.17 19.64 1.38
C ASP A 361 5.88 20.07 2.09
N THR A 362 4.90 19.18 2.19
CA THR A 362 3.67 19.42 2.94
C THR A 362 3.38 18.30 3.93
N PHE A 363 2.81 18.68 5.08
CA PHE A 363 2.30 17.74 6.06
C PHE A 363 0.93 18.18 6.56
N GLU A 364 0.00 17.24 6.63
CA GLU A 364 -1.36 17.45 7.12
C GLU A 364 -1.68 16.37 8.16
N ALA A 365 -2.24 16.78 9.29
CA ALA A 365 -2.78 15.90 10.32
C ALA A 365 -4.29 16.12 10.43
N ARG A 366 -5.07 15.04 10.48
CA ARG A 366 -6.53 15.12 10.64
C ARG A 366 -7.03 14.05 11.59
N GLY A 367 -7.71 14.47 12.64
CA GLY A 367 -8.39 13.55 13.55
C GLY A 367 -9.62 12.91 12.91
N ALA A 368 -10.06 11.78 13.48
CA ALA A 368 -11.35 11.18 13.13
C ALA A 368 -12.48 12.20 13.32
N ARG A 369 -13.30 12.41 12.28
CA ARG A 369 -14.54 13.17 12.37
C ARG A 369 -15.63 12.23 12.89
N GLN A 370 -16.28 12.62 13.99
CA GLN A 370 -17.44 11.89 14.55
C GLN A 370 -18.64 11.97 13.63
#